data_AF-A0A964KE64-F1
#
_entry.id   AF-A0A964KE64-F1
#
_cell.length_a   1.000
_cell.length_b   1.000
_cell.length_c   1.000
_cell.angle_alpha   90.00
_cell.angle_beta   90.00
_cell.angle_gamma   90.00
#
_symmetry.space_group_name_H-M   'P 1'
#
loop_
_entity.id
_entity.type
_entity.pdbx_description
1 polymer ?
#
loop_
_entity_poly.entity_id
_entity_poly.type
_entity_poly.pdbx_seq_one_letter_code
_entity_poly.pdbx_strand_id
1 'polypeptide(L)'
;MPALVIAEIDVHNAELFEEYRLKVPPLVQQYGGRYLARGGRAELFEGDREPKRVVVIEFPTLDQAKAWHDSVEYQPLIAIRQQASEGRMIVVEGV
;
A
#
# COMPACT_ATOMS: atom_id res chain seq x y z
N MET A 1 -13.34 -13.14 -5.79
CA MET A 1 -12.39 -12.58 -6.77
C MET A 1 -11.23 -12.00 -5.99
N PRO A 2 -9.99 -12.02 -6.51
CA PRO A 2 -8.86 -11.36 -5.85
C PRO A 2 -9.13 -9.86 -5.72
N ALA A 3 -8.47 -9.20 -4.77
CA ALA A 3 -8.56 -7.75 -4.61
C ALA A 3 -7.16 -7.13 -4.67
N LEU A 4 -7.04 -5.99 -5.34
CA LEU A 4 -5.79 -5.27 -5.51
C LEU A 4 -5.84 -3.99 -4.68
N VAL A 5 -4.99 -3.90 -3.66
CA VAL A 5 -4.68 -2.63 -3.01
C VAL A 5 -3.62 -1.92 -3.82
N ILE A 6 -3.93 -0.72 -4.27
CA ILE A 6 -3.04 0.13 -5.07
C ILE A 6 -2.79 1.41 -4.29
N ALA A 7 -1.53 1.67 -3.95
CA ALA A 7 -1.11 2.89 -3.28
C ALA A 7 -0.09 3.64 -4.13
N GLU A 8 -0.28 4.95 -4.25
CA GLU A 8 0.64 5.88 -4.90
C GLU A 8 0.91 6.99 -3.90
N ILE A 9 2.16 7.08 -3.43
CA ILE A 9 2.56 7.98 -2.35
C ILE A 9 3.81 8.77 -2.70
N ASP A 10 3.85 10.02 -2.24
CA ASP A 10 5.04 10.87 -2.23
C ASP A 10 5.60 10.93 -0.81
N VAL A 11 6.82 10.43 -0.62
CA VAL A 11 7.44 10.31 0.70
C VAL A 11 8.29 11.54 0.97
N HIS A 12 7.90 12.34 1.96
CA HIS A 12 8.60 13.56 2.35
C HIS A 12 9.42 13.39 3.64
N ASN A 13 9.24 12.30 4.39
CA ASN A 13 10.11 11.91 5.52
C ASN A 13 10.54 10.44 5.39
N ALA A 14 11.75 10.22 4.86
CA ALA A 14 12.26 8.88 4.57
C ALA A 14 12.51 8.04 5.83
N GLU A 15 12.98 8.64 6.93
CA GLU A 15 13.30 7.94 8.17
C GLU A 15 12.03 7.39 8.83
N LEU A 16 11.01 8.24 8.99
CA LEU A 16 9.72 7.82 9.56
C LEU A 16 9.01 6.81 8.65
N PHE A 17 9.13 6.98 7.33
CA PHE A 17 8.56 6.03 6.37
C PHE A 17 9.24 4.66 6.45
N GLU A 18 10.54 4.60 6.75
CA GLU A 18 11.26 3.34 6.90
C GLU A 18 10.74 2.52 8.09
N GLU A 19 10.42 3.17 9.21
CA GLU A 19 9.79 2.51 10.35
C GLU A 19 8.46 1.84 9.97
N TYR A 20 7.63 2.53 9.19
CA TYR A 20 6.41 1.96 8.61
C TYR A 20 6.74 0.78 7.67
N ARG A 21 7.68 0.98 6.74
CA ARG A 21 8.02 0.02 5.69
C ARG A 21 8.51 -1.32 6.26
N LEU A 22 9.19 -1.32 7.40
CA LEU A 22 9.71 -2.52 8.05
C LEU A 22 8.61 -3.33 8.76
N LYS A 23 7.58 -2.67 9.29
CA LYS A 23 6.52 -3.30 10.12
C LYS A 23 5.36 -3.89 9.31
N VAL A 24 5.08 -3.36 8.13
CA VAL A 24 3.89 -3.73 7.34
C VAL A 24 3.95 -5.09 6.64
N PRO A 25 5.08 -5.57 6.09
CA PRO A 25 5.10 -6.82 5.32
C PRO A 25 4.60 -8.06 6.06
N PRO A 26 4.98 -8.29 7.33
CA PRO A 26 4.43 -9.42 8.09
C PRO A 26 2.91 -9.35 8.23
N LEU A 27 2.34 -8.16 8.45
CA LEU A 27 0.88 -7.98 8.53
C LEU A 27 0.23 -8.26 7.18
N VAL A 28 0.78 -7.74 6.08
CA VAL A 28 0.24 -8.05 4.74
C VAL A 28 0.18 -9.57 4.52
N GLN A 29 1.26 -10.29 4.85
CA GLN A 29 1.31 -11.75 4.71
C GLN A 29 0.34 -12.47 5.65
N GLN A 30 0.18 -12.00 6.90
CA GLN A 30 -0.75 -12.57 7.88
C GLN A 30 -2.20 -12.59 7.37
N TYR A 31 -2.60 -11.56 6.62
CA TYR A 31 -3.94 -11.45 6.05
C TYR A 31 -4.05 -12.06 4.63
N GLY A 32 -3.02 -12.81 4.22
CA GLY A 32 -2.97 -13.50 2.91
C GLY A 32 -2.58 -12.60 1.74
N GLY A 33 -2.13 -11.38 2.01
CA GLY A 33 -1.70 -10.44 0.99
C GLY A 33 -0.32 -10.77 0.41
N ARG A 34 -0.12 -10.45 -0.86
CA ARG A 34 1.12 -10.65 -1.62
C ARG A 34 1.47 -9.39 -2.39
N TYR A 35 2.71 -8.92 -2.27
CA TYR A 35 3.19 -7.78 -3.06
C TYR A 35 3.37 -8.17 -4.53
N LEU A 36 2.77 -7.40 -5.44
CA LEU A 36 3.02 -7.45 -6.88
C LEU A 36 4.01 -6.37 -7.31
N ALA A 37 3.93 -5.18 -6.68
CA ALA A 37 4.87 -4.08 -6.88
C ALA A 37 5.09 -3.35 -5.54
N ARG A 38 6.31 -2.87 -5.30
CA ARG A 38 6.66 -2.23 -4.01
C ARG A 38 7.67 -1.09 -4.13
N GLY A 39 7.34 -0.11 -4.96
CA GLY A 39 8.16 1.08 -5.22
C GLY A 39 9.32 0.83 -6.16
N GLY A 40 9.15 -0.08 -7.12
CA GLY A 40 10.04 -0.19 -8.28
C GLY A 40 9.82 0.95 -9.27
N ARG A 41 10.57 0.95 -10.38
CA ARG A 41 10.41 1.92 -11.47
C ARG A 41 8.97 1.87 -12.00
N ALA A 42 8.33 3.04 -12.02
CA ALA A 42 7.05 3.26 -12.67
C ALA A 42 7.26 4.25 -13.82
N GLU A 43 6.55 4.03 -14.93
CA GLU A 43 6.60 4.90 -16.10
C GLU A 43 5.20 5.40 -16.41
N LEU A 44 5.10 6.68 -16.72
CA LEU A 44 3.86 7.29 -17.18
C LEU A 44 3.74 7.09 -18.70
N PHE A 45 2.69 6.40 -19.13
CA PHE A 45 2.34 6.35 -20.56
C PHE A 45 1.35 7.45 -20.94
N GLU A 46 0.35 7.73 -20.10
CA GLU A 46 -0.69 8.74 -20.31
C GLU A 46 -1.13 9.35 -18.97
N GLY A 47 -1.49 10.64 -18.95
CA GLY A 47 -1.96 11.38 -17.76
C GLY A 47 -1.07 12.58 -17.39
N ASP A 48 -1.44 13.29 -16.33
CA ASP A 48 -0.89 14.64 -16.06
C ASP A 48 0.34 14.66 -15.14
N ARG A 49 0.57 13.63 -14.33
CA ARG A 49 1.64 13.64 -13.32
C ARG A 49 2.47 12.37 -13.33
N GLU A 50 3.78 12.55 -13.20
CA GLU A 50 4.72 11.43 -13.04
C GLU A 50 4.38 10.61 -11.80
N PRO A 51 4.34 9.27 -11.90
CA PRO A 51 4.08 8.41 -10.76
C PRO A 51 5.20 8.55 -9.74
N LYS A 52 4.80 8.67 -8.47
CA LYS A 52 5.72 8.60 -7.34
C LYS A 52 5.94 7.14 -6.96
N ARG A 53 6.02 6.83 -5.66
CA ARG A 53 6.18 5.47 -5.19
C ARG A 53 4.85 4.72 -5.34
N VAL A 54 4.82 3.72 -6.24
CA VAL A 54 3.65 2.84 -6.45
C VAL A 54 3.83 1.51 -5.72
N VAL A 55 2.79 1.08 -5.00
CA VAL A 55 2.71 -0.23 -4.33
C VAL A 55 1.43 -0.92 -4.76
N VAL A 56 1.54 -2.20 -5.14
CA VAL A 56 0.41 -3.05 -5.50
C VAL A 56 0.48 -4.31 -4.65
N ILE A 57 -0.61 -4.60 -3.93
CA ILE A 57 -0.75 -5.79 -3.08
C ILE A 57 -2.01 -6.53 -3.53
N GLU A 58 -1.87 -7.81 -3.82
CA GLU A 58 -2.97 -8.71 -4.08
C GLU A 58 -3.41 -9.40 -2.80
N PHE A 59 -4.71 -9.39 -2.52
CA PHE A 59 -5.37 -10.19 -1.49
C PHE A 59 -6.31 -11.21 -2.13
N PRO A 60 -6.61 -12.34 -1.45
CA PRO A 60 -7.51 -13.35 -1.99
C PRO A 60 -8.94 -12.85 -2.24
N THR A 61 -9.41 -11.90 -1.42
CA THR A 61 -10.74 -11.28 -1.50
C THR A 61 -10.71 -9.82 -1.06
N LEU A 62 -11.74 -9.07 -1.44
CA LEU A 62 -11.95 -7.69 -0.96
C LEU A 62 -12.07 -7.64 0.57
N ASP A 63 -12.76 -8.60 1.17
CA ASP A 63 -12.92 -8.69 2.62
C ASP A 63 -11.59 -8.90 3.34
N GLN A 64 -10.66 -9.70 2.78
CA GLN A 64 -9.32 -9.86 3.36
C GLN A 64 -8.50 -8.57 3.27
N ALA A 65 -8.58 -7.85 2.15
CA ALA A 65 -7.93 -6.55 2.01
C ALA A 65 -8.47 -5.53 3.04
N LYS A 66 -9.79 -5.52 3.26
CA LYS A 66 -10.44 -4.66 4.27
C LYS A 66 -10.06 -5.09 5.69
N ALA A 67 -10.08 -6.38 5.98
CA ALA A 67 -9.69 -6.91 7.29
C ALA A 67 -8.25 -6.55 7.65
N TRP A 68 -7.34 -6.60 6.67
CA TRP A 68 -5.97 -6.10 6.83
C TRP A 68 -5.93 -4.59 7.08
N HIS A 69 -6.66 -3.81 6.28
CA HIS A 69 -6.66 -2.36 6.39
C HIS A 69 -7.23 -1.88 7.74
N ASP A 70 -8.31 -2.50 8.20
CA ASP A 70 -9.06 -2.10 9.38
C ASP A 70 -8.53 -2.77 10.66
N SER A 71 -7.42 -3.52 10.58
CA SER A 71 -6.85 -4.23 11.72
C SER A 71 -6.28 -3.29 12.77
N VAL A 72 -6.39 -3.68 14.03
CA VAL A 72 -5.86 -2.91 15.17
C VAL A 72 -4.34 -2.78 15.11
N GLU A 73 -3.67 -3.73 14.47
CA GLU A 73 -2.23 -3.76 14.27
C GLU A 73 -1.77 -2.82 13.15
N TYR A 74 -2.59 -2.63 12.10
CA TYR A 74 -2.22 -1.82 10.95
C TYR A 74 -2.62 -0.34 11.10
N GLN A 75 -3.73 -0.04 11.78
CA GLN A 75 -4.20 1.34 11.97
C GLN A 75 -3.14 2.31 12.55
N PRO A 76 -2.35 1.95 13.57
CA PRO A 76 -1.26 2.81 14.04
C PRO A 76 -0.16 3.04 12.98
N LEU A 77 0.09 2.06 12.11
CA LEU A 77 1.06 2.17 11.03
C LEU A 77 0.56 3.10 9.91
N ILE A 78 -0.75 3.12 9.65
CA ILE A 78 -1.35 4.10 8.72
C ILE A 78 -1.05 5.53 9.19
N ALA A 79 -1.17 5.82 10.49
CA ALA A 79 -0.86 7.14 11.04
C ALA A 79 0.60 7.53 10.82
N ILE A 80 1.55 6.60 11.01
CA ILE A 80 2.98 6.82 10.71
C ILE A 80 3.16 7.15 9.22
N ARG A 81 2.55 6.35 8.33
CA ARG A 81 2.62 6.59 6.88
C ARG A 81 2.09 7.97 6.49
N GLN A 82 0.96 8.38 7.05
CA GLN A 82 0.33 9.68 6.76
C GLN A 82 1.16 10.87 7.26
N GLN A 83 1.94 10.69 8.32
CA GLN A 83 2.91 11.70 8.77
C GLN A 83 4.18 11.77 7.91
N ALA A 84 4.52 10.68 7.21
CA ALA A 84 5.74 10.56 6.44
C ALA A 84 5.56 10.73 4.92
N SER A 85 4.32 10.64 4.46
CA SER A 85 3.97 10.65 3.04
C SER A 85 2.54 11.12 2.80
N GLU A 86 2.33 11.71 1.63
CA GLU A 86 1.01 12.05 1.12
C GLU A 86 0.69 11.18 -0.10
N GLY A 87 -0.60 10.95 -0.36
CA GLY A 87 -0.99 10.21 -1.55
C GLY A 87 -2.31 9.50 -1.42
N ARG A 88 -2.57 8.58 -2.35
CA ARG A 88 -3.82 7.82 -2.43
C ARG A 88 -3.56 6.33 -2.24
N MET A 89 -4.53 5.66 -1.64
CA MET A 89 -4.60 4.21 -1.55
C MET A 89 -6.04 3.81 -1.82
N ILE A 90 -6.23 2.86 -2.72
CA ILE A 90 -7.52 2.30 -3.07
C ILE A 90 -7.45 0.79 -3.02
N VAL A 91 -8.61 0.14 -2.94
CA VAL A 91 -8.77 -1.28 -3.19
C VAL A 91 -9.76 -1.46 -4.33
N VAL A 92 -9.48 -2.38 -5.24
CA VAL A 92 -10.34 -2.73 -6.37
C VAL A 92 -10.47 -4.24 -6.46
N GLU A 93 -11.65 -4.76 -6.76
CA GLU A 93 -11.82 -6.17 -7.09
C GLU A 93 -11.20 -6.48 -8.45
N GLY A 94 -10.43 -7.56 -8.52
CA GLY A 94 -9.95 -8.14 -9.76
C GLY A 94 -11.05 -8.89 -10.50
N VAL A 95 -10.75 -9.24 -11.75
CA VAL A 95 -11.62 -10.05 -12.62
C VAL A 95 -11.36 -11.54 -12.48
#